data_AF-A0A8H2NPZ3-F1
#
_entry.id   AF-A0A8H2NPZ3-F1
#
_cell.length_a   1.000
_cell.length_b   1.000
_cell.length_c   1.000
_cell.angle_alpha   90.00
_cell.angle_beta   90.00
_cell.angle_gamma   90.00
#
_symmetry.space_group_name_H-M   'P 1'
#
loop_
_entity.id
_entity.type
_entity.pdbx_description
1 polymer ?
#
loop_
_entity_poly.entity_id
_entity_poly.type
_entity_poly.pdbx_seq_one_letter_code
_entity_poly.pdbx_strand_id
1 'polypeptide(L)'
;MNTMSKCTKPRPSTRRAAEVYAAREAAQEFARENLKLDFHNDDTTYWTEQASKRGMLLPDWWIQATGTRLARYAEQMGLNILHVIAATGCRSFKVFAEQNPTWPLFAQVGLLLELADAEGVLHNLAPAGWTPGPGVQNLAQHGY
;
A
#
# COMPACT_ATOMS: atom_id res chain seq x y z
N MET A 1 17.42 -34.00 -31.31
CA MET A 1 16.36 -34.34 -30.32
C MET A 1 16.68 -33.60 -29.02
N ASN A 2 15.77 -32.72 -28.59
CA ASN A 2 15.97 -31.70 -27.55
C ASN A 2 16.17 -32.29 -26.15
N THR A 3 17.21 -31.84 -25.45
CA THR A 3 17.31 -31.94 -23.99
C THR A 3 16.65 -30.71 -23.36
N MET A 4 15.59 -30.93 -22.57
CA MET A 4 14.98 -29.88 -21.75
C MET A 4 15.97 -29.42 -20.67
N SER A 5 16.50 -28.20 -20.82
CA SER A 5 17.23 -27.54 -19.74
C SER A 5 16.25 -27.05 -18.69
N LYS A 6 16.26 -27.67 -17.51
CA LYS A 6 15.53 -27.18 -16.33
C LYS A 6 16.13 -25.82 -15.91
N CYS A 7 15.31 -24.77 -15.93
CA CYS A 7 15.64 -23.45 -15.40
C CYS A 7 15.73 -23.53 -13.87
N THR A 8 16.92 -23.87 -13.37
CA THR A 8 17.23 -23.84 -11.94
C THR A 8 17.60 -22.39 -11.58
N LYS A 9 16.76 -21.69 -10.83
CA LYS A 9 17.04 -20.30 -10.41
C LYS A 9 18.38 -20.27 -9.64
N PRO A 10 19.29 -19.33 -9.92
CA PRO A 10 20.55 -19.25 -9.21
C PRO A 10 20.30 -18.93 -7.74
N ARG A 11 20.93 -19.69 -6.83
CA ARG A 11 21.01 -19.32 -5.40
C ARG A 11 21.74 -17.98 -5.29
N PRO A 12 21.22 -16.98 -4.54
CA PRO A 12 21.98 -15.77 -4.27
C PRO A 12 23.33 -16.14 -3.64
N SER A 13 24.42 -15.52 -4.11
CA SER A 13 25.71 -15.64 -3.42
C SER A 13 25.55 -15.21 -1.96
N THR A 14 26.17 -15.92 -1.03
CA THR A 14 26.04 -15.73 0.43
C THR A 14 26.20 -14.27 0.87
N ARG A 15 27.03 -13.51 0.18
CA ARG A 15 27.25 -12.08 0.41
C ARG A 15 26.01 -11.22 0.14
N ARG A 16 25.34 -11.40 -1.00
CA ARG A 16 24.14 -10.61 -1.35
C ARG A 16 22.97 -10.93 -0.43
N ALA A 17 22.84 -12.19 -0.01
CA ALA A 17 21.85 -12.58 1.00
C ALA A 17 22.14 -11.87 2.34
N ALA A 18 23.39 -11.89 2.81
CA ALA A 18 23.79 -11.19 4.04
C ALA A 18 23.53 -9.67 3.97
N GLU A 19 23.82 -9.02 2.84
CA GLU A 19 23.53 -7.60 2.62
C GLU A 19 22.02 -7.29 2.72
N VAL A 20 21.16 -8.17 2.20
CA VAL A 20 19.69 -8.01 2.30
C VAL A 20 19.20 -8.17 3.75
N TYR A 21 19.73 -9.13 4.51
CA TYR A 21 19.38 -9.30 5.93
C TYR A 21 19.84 -8.10 6.75
N ALA A 22 21.08 -7.64 6.57
CA ALA A 22 21.60 -6.46 7.25
C ALA A 22 20.78 -5.19 6.92
N ALA A 23 20.40 -5.01 5.65
CA ALA A 23 19.53 -3.89 5.25
C ALA A 23 18.13 -3.97 5.88
N ARG A 24 17.59 -5.19 6.07
CA ARG A 24 16.32 -5.40 6.75
C ARG A 24 16.42 -5.10 8.25
N GLU A 25 17.49 -5.55 8.91
CA GLU A 25 17.73 -5.26 10.32
C GLU A 25 17.87 -3.76 10.56
N ALA A 26 18.69 -3.07 9.76
CA ALA A 26 18.83 -1.62 9.83
C ALA A 26 17.50 -0.88 9.60
N ALA A 27 16.66 -1.36 8.68
CA ALA A 27 15.32 -0.80 8.47
C ALA A 27 14.39 -1.04 9.66
N GLN A 28 14.50 -2.19 10.33
CA GLN A 28 13.72 -2.50 11.54
C GLN A 28 14.17 -1.65 12.75
N GLU A 29 15.47 -1.44 12.91
CA GLU A 29 16.01 -0.54 13.94
C GLU A 29 15.53 0.89 13.72
N PHE A 30 15.68 1.41 12.49
CA PHE A 30 15.14 2.72 12.12
C PHE A 30 13.64 2.82 12.42
N ALA A 31 12.86 1.79 12.08
CA ALA A 31 11.43 1.77 12.33
C ALA A 31 11.08 1.82 13.82
N ARG A 32 11.82 1.12 14.69
CA ARG A 32 11.61 1.16 16.14
C ARG A 32 11.85 2.55 16.74
N GLU A 33 12.76 3.32 16.14
CA GLU A 33 13.12 4.65 16.61
C GLU A 33 12.24 5.76 16.02
N ASN A 34 11.76 5.60 14.78
CA ASN A 34 11.17 6.68 13.99
C ASN A 34 9.71 6.47 13.59
N LEU A 35 9.22 5.22 13.62
CA LEU A 35 7.85 4.92 13.21
C LEU A 35 6.94 4.66 14.40
N LYS A 36 5.68 5.04 14.23
CA LYS A 36 4.60 4.67 15.13
C LYS A 36 4.31 3.18 14.95
N LEU A 37 4.43 2.39 16.02
CA LEU A 37 4.21 0.94 15.99
C LEU A 37 3.03 0.50 16.88
N ASP A 38 2.52 1.40 17.71
CA ASP A 38 1.39 1.18 18.60
C ASP A 38 0.07 1.55 17.90
N PHE A 39 -0.48 0.60 17.14
CA PHE A 39 -1.82 0.69 16.58
C PHE A 39 -2.82 -0.08 17.42
N HIS A 40 -4.09 0.31 17.37
CA HIS A 40 -5.12 -0.39 18.10
C HIS A 40 -5.30 -1.81 17.53
N ASN A 41 -5.46 -2.81 18.41
CA ASN A 41 -5.59 -4.20 17.97
C ASN A 41 -6.80 -4.39 17.06
N ASP A 42 -7.90 -3.66 17.31
CA ASP A 42 -9.10 -3.75 16.47
C ASP A 42 -8.84 -3.23 15.06
N ASP A 43 -8.08 -2.13 14.90
CA ASP A 43 -7.71 -1.58 13.59
C ASP A 43 -6.87 -2.60 12.81
N THR A 44 -5.83 -3.14 13.45
CA THR A 44 -4.94 -4.10 12.80
C THR A 44 -5.64 -5.41 12.44
N THR A 45 -6.60 -5.85 13.25
CA THR A 45 -7.44 -7.01 12.96
C THR A 45 -8.33 -6.73 11.76
N TYR A 46 -9.03 -5.59 11.76
CA TYR A 46 -9.90 -5.18 10.67
C TYR A 46 -9.13 -5.06 9.34
N TRP A 47 -7.96 -4.42 9.33
CA TRP A 47 -7.12 -4.33 8.13
C TRP A 47 -6.69 -5.70 7.62
N THR A 48 -6.33 -6.62 8.52
CA THR A 48 -5.92 -7.99 8.15
C THR A 48 -7.08 -8.75 7.50
N GLU A 49 -8.29 -8.64 8.06
CA GLU A 49 -9.49 -9.24 7.46
C GLU A 49 -9.81 -8.63 6.09
N GLN A 50 -9.74 -7.31 5.95
CA GLN A 50 -10.00 -6.63 4.69
C GLN A 50 -8.99 -6.96 3.59
N ALA A 51 -7.72 -7.10 3.96
CA ALA A 51 -6.67 -7.58 3.07
C ALA A 51 -6.91 -9.03 2.64
N SER A 52 -7.28 -9.91 3.58
CA SER A 52 -7.58 -11.31 3.30
C SER A 52 -8.78 -11.47 2.36
N LYS A 53 -9.86 -10.69 2.54
CA LYS A 53 -11.03 -10.68 1.64
C LYS A 53 -10.65 -10.33 0.19
N ARG A 54 -9.58 -9.53 0.02
CA ARG A 54 -9.06 -9.08 -1.28
C ARG A 54 -7.89 -9.95 -1.79
N GLY A 55 -7.51 -11.01 -1.08
CA GLY A 55 -6.41 -11.90 -1.47
C GLY A 55 -5.03 -11.25 -1.47
N MET A 56 -4.84 -10.20 -0.66
CA MET A 56 -3.57 -9.48 -0.57
C MET A 56 -2.90 -9.65 0.79
N LEU A 57 -1.58 -9.49 0.79
CA LEU A 57 -0.78 -9.44 2.01
C LEU A 57 -0.54 -8.00 2.41
N LEU A 58 -0.70 -7.72 3.71
CA LEU A 58 -0.33 -6.42 4.26
C LEU A 58 1.19 -6.22 4.24
N PRO A 59 1.65 -4.97 4.09
CA PRO A 59 3.06 -4.62 4.23
C PRO A 59 3.60 -4.97 5.61
N ASP A 60 4.90 -5.26 5.67
CA ASP A 60 5.60 -5.41 6.95
C ASP A 60 5.60 -4.10 7.76
N TRP A 61 5.55 -4.23 9.09
CA TRP A 61 5.42 -3.09 10.03
C TRP A 61 6.60 -2.11 9.98
N TRP A 62 7.79 -2.55 9.57
CA TRP A 62 9.01 -1.71 9.52
C TRP A 62 9.19 -0.95 8.21
N ILE A 63 8.29 -1.14 7.25
CA ILE A 63 8.42 -0.48 5.95
C ILE A 63 7.90 0.94 6.05
N GLN A 64 8.73 1.93 5.68
CA GLN A 64 8.29 3.31 5.56
C GLN A 64 7.30 3.50 4.39
N ALA A 65 6.27 4.31 4.63
CA ALA A 65 5.32 4.70 3.59
C ALA A 65 5.99 5.62 2.57
N THR A 66 5.80 5.34 1.27
CA THR A 66 6.18 6.25 0.19
C THR A 66 5.06 6.30 -0.83
N GLY A 67 4.92 7.43 -1.54
CA GLY A 67 3.85 7.61 -2.53
C GLY A 67 3.84 6.51 -3.60
N THR A 68 5.01 6.07 -4.08
CA THR A 68 5.10 4.98 -5.07
C THR A 68 4.63 3.65 -4.52
N ARG A 69 4.92 3.32 -3.25
CA ARG A 69 4.46 2.07 -2.63
C ARG A 69 2.95 2.12 -2.41
N LEU A 70 2.42 3.23 -1.91
CA LEU A 70 0.99 3.42 -1.69
C LEU A 70 0.19 3.33 -2.98
N ALA A 71 0.67 3.96 -4.06
CA ALA A 71 0.02 3.89 -5.37
C ALA A 71 -0.17 2.43 -5.84
N ARG A 72 0.86 1.58 -5.67
CA ARG A 72 0.79 0.16 -6.03
C ARG A 72 -0.27 -0.60 -5.23
N TYR A 73 -0.36 -0.34 -3.93
CA TYR A 73 -1.39 -0.98 -3.08
C TYR A 73 -2.79 -0.46 -3.41
N ALA A 74 -2.95 0.84 -3.66
CA ALA A 74 -4.21 1.42 -4.09
C ALA A 74 -4.69 0.81 -5.41
N GLU A 75 -3.80 0.68 -6.41
CA GLU A 75 -4.10 0.04 -7.69
C GLU A 75 -4.55 -1.41 -7.52
N GLN A 76 -3.90 -2.18 -6.63
CA GLN A 76 -4.32 -3.55 -6.30
C GLN A 76 -5.71 -3.61 -5.68
N MET A 77 -6.15 -2.57 -4.98
CA MET A 77 -7.50 -2.48 -4.40
C MET A 77 -8.53 -1.94 -5.39
N GLY A 78 -8.15 -1.57 -6.61
CA GLY A 78 -9.03 -0.90 -7.58
C GLY A 78 -9.23 0.59 -7.30
N LEU A 79 -8.45 1.17 -6.39
CA LEU A 79 -8.47 2.60 -6.10
C LEU A 79 -7.56 3.36 -7.07
N ASN A 80 -8.06 4.46 -7.60
CA ASN A 80 -7.28 5.51 -8.25
C ASN A 80 -7.06 6.72 -7.31
N ILE A 81 -6.22 7.66 -7.74
CA ILE A 81 -5.91 8.88 -6.98
C ILE A 81 -7.14 9.76 -6.69
N LEU A 82 -8.18 9.73 -7.51
CA LEU A 82 -9.39 10.53 -7.31
C LEU A 82 -10.16 10.09 -6.06
N HIS A 83 -10.22 8.78 -5.74
CA HIS A 83 -10.82 8.32 -4.48
C HIS A 83 -10.04 8.86 -3.27
N VAL A 84 -8.70 8.87 -3.35
CA VAL A 84 -7.85 9.38 -2.28
C VAL A 84 -8.03 10.89 -2.13
N ILE A 85 -8.10 11.64 -3.23
CA ILE A 85 -8.41 13.07 -3.22
C ILE A 85 -9.78 13.32 -2.58
N ALA A 86 -10.78 12.50 -2.92
CA ALA A 86 -12.12 12.61 -2.37
C ALA A 86 -12.14 12.44 -0.85
N ALA A 87 -11.43 11.43 -0.34
CA ALA A 87 -11.46 11.07 1.07
C ALA A 87 -10.53 11.92 1.94
N THR A 88 -9.38 12.34 1.41
CA THR A 88 -8.30 12.96 2.20
C THR A 88 -7.95 14.37 1.78
N GLY A 89 -8.39 14.81 0.60
CA GLY A 89 -7.94 16.05 -0.03
C GLY A 89 -6.51 15.99 -0.60
N CYS A 90 -5.79 14.87 -0.45
CA CYS A 90 -4.41 14.74 -0.91
C CYS A 90 -4.33 14.57 -2.43
N ARG A 91 -3.69 15.53 -3.11
CA ARG A 91 -3.53 15.54 -4.58
C ARG A 91 -2.62 14.45 -5.14
N SER A 92 -1.85 13.78 -4.30
CA SER A 92 -0.98 12.68 -4.70
C SER A 92 -0.77 11.70 -3.55
N PHE A 93 -0.44 10.45 -3.88
CA PHE A 93 -0.02 9.46 -2.90
C PHE A 93 1.25 9.89 -2.14
N LYS A 94 2.09 10.73 -2.74
CA LYS A 94 3.26 11.30 -2.07
C LYS A 94 2.82 12.22 -0.92
N VAL A 95 1.92 13.16 -1.21
CA VAL A 95 1.39 14.08 -0.19
C VAL A 95 0.64 13.31 0.91
N PHE A 96 -0.12 12.27 0.52
CA PHE A 96 -0.77 11.39 1.50
C PHE A 96 0.23 10.70 2.43
N ALA A 97 1.35 10.19 1.89
CA ALA A 97 2.43 9.64 2.69
C ALA A 97 3.06 10.67 3.64
N GLU A 98 3.29 11.88 3.14
CA GLU A 98 3.95 12.97 3.85
C GLU A 98 3.08 13.60 4.95
N GLN A 99 1.75 13.46 4.90
CA GLN A 99 0.85 13.89 5.99
C GLN A 99 1.09 13.12 7.28
N ASN A 100 1.50 11.85 7.17
CA ASN A 100 1.75 10.97 8.32
C ASN A 100 3.15 10.35 8.18
N PRO A 101 4.22 11.15 8.32
CA PRO A 101 5.57 10.74 7.98
C PRO A 101 6.13 9.65 8.92
N THR A 102 5.59 9.58 10.14
CA THR A 102 5.94 8.56 11.14
C THR A 102 5.11 7.29 11.02
N TRP A 103 4.14 7.22 10.10
CA TRP A 103 3.32 6.03 9.96
C TRP A 103 4.00 5.02 9.03
N PRO A 104 4.06 3.74 9.43
CA PRO A 104 4.54 2.70 8.54
C PRO A 104 3.56 2.50 7.38
N LEU A 105 4.07 1.93 6.28
CA LEU A 105 3.29 1.60 5.10
C LEU A 105 2.10 0.71 5.44
N PHE A 106 2.27 -0.22 6.38
CA PHE A 106 1.19 -1.05 6.92
C PHE A 106 -0.06 -0.25 7.30
N ALA A 107 0.12 0.81 8.10
CA ALA A 107 -1.00 1.60 8.62
C ALA A 107 -1.64 2.44 7.52
N GLN A 108 -0.84 3.06 6.65
CA GLN A 108 -1.38 3.84 5.53
C GLN A 108 -2.10 2.96 4.49
N VAL A 109 -1.65 1.71 4.30
CA VAL A 109 -2.38 0.72 3.50
C VAL A 109 -3.67 0.28 4.20
N GLY A 110 -3.69 0.22 5.53
CA GLY A 110 -4.91 0.04 6.33
C GLY A 110 -5.98 1.10 6.02
N LEU A 111 -5.59 2.37 5.98
CA LEU A 111 -6.50 3.46 5.59
C LEU A 111 -7.03 3.33 4.15
N LEU A 112 -6.19 2.84 3.22
CA LEU A 112 -6.63 2.56 1.85
C LEU A 112 -7.63 1.40 1.80
N LEU A 113 -7.50 0.40 2.67
CA LEU A 113 -8.46 -0.70 2.79
C LEU A 113 -9.81 -0.23 3.33
N GLU A 114 -9.81 0.63 4.35
CA GLU A 114 -11.02 1.29 4.85
C GLU A 114 -11.72 2.09 3.75
N LEU A 115 -10.95 2.86 2.98
CA LEU A 115 -11.48 3.61 1.84
C LEU A 115 -12.07 2.68 0.77
N ALA A 116 -11.37 1.59 0.43
CA ALA A 116 -11.86 0.62 -0.54
C ALA A 116 -13.16 -0.07 -0.06
N ASP A 117 -13.30 -0.32 1.24
CA ASP A 117 -14.52 -0.87 1.83
C ASP A 117 -15.67 0.15 1.78
N ALA A 118 -15.39 1.42 2.11
CA ALA A 118 -16.36 2.51 2.08
C ALA A 118 -16.88 2.80 0.66
N GLU A 119 -16.01 2.75 -0.34
CA GLU A 119 -16.37 2.91 -1.76
C GLU A 119 -17.05 1.65 -2.35
N GLY A 120 -17.13 0.56 -1.59
CA GLY A 120 -17.67 -0.71 -2.07
C GLY A 120 -16.82 -1.38 -3.15
N VAL A 121 -15.53 -1.03 -3.23
CA VAL A 121 -14.59 -1.59 -4.21
C VAL A 121 -14.10 -2.94 -3.69
N LEU A 122 -14.74 -4.00 -4.20
CA LEU A 122 -14.29 -5.37 -4.03
C LEU A 122 -13.40 -5.78 -5.21
N HIS A 123 -12.32 -6.48 -4.92
CA HIS A 123 -11.38 -6.97 -5.93
C HIS A 123 -12.13 -7.86 -6.95
N ASN A 124 -12.19 -7.38 -8.21
CA ASN A 124 -12.67 -8.00 -9.47
C ASN A 124 -13.64 -7.12 -10.28
N LEU A 125 -14.00 -5.93 -9.82
CA LEU A 125 -14.69 -4.94 -10.64
C LEU A 125 -14.10 -3.56 -10.32
N ALA A 126 -13.25 -3.04 -11.21
CA ALA A 126 -13.37 -1.60 -11.44
C ALA A 126 -14.74 -1.46 -12.11
N PRO A 127 -15.78 -0.86 -11.47
CA PRO A 127 -17.04 -0.70 -12.16
C PRO A 127 -16.75 0.21 -13.36
N ALA A 128 -16.94 -0.33 -14.56
CA ALA A 128 -17.06 0.47 -15.76
C ALA A 128 -18.21 1.45 -15.50
N GLY A 129 -17.88 2.69 -15.13
CA GLY A 129 -18.87 3.69 -14.71
C GLY A 129 -18.73 4.25 -13.29
N TRP A 130 -17.61 4.05 -12.57
CA TRP A 130 -17.35 4.90 -11.38
C TRP A 130 -17.35 6.36 -11.82
N THR A 131 -18.34 7.10 -11.33
CA THR A 131 -18.42 8.55 -11.48
C THR A 131 -17.98 9.17 -10.16
N PRO A 132 -16.99 10.09 -10.17
CA PRO A 132 -16.58 10.74 -8.94
C PRO A 132 -17.78 11.44 -8.29
N GLY A 133 -17.88 11.47 -6.97
CA GLY A 133 -18.91 12.28 -6.30
C GLY A 133 -18.83 13.77 -6.70
N PRO A 134 -19.92 14.56 -6.58
CA PRO A 134 -19.99 15.93 -7.08
C PRO A 134 -18.89 16.88 -6.55
N GLY A 135 -18.33 16.61 -5.37
CA GLY A 135 -17.18 17.34 -4.84
C GLY A 135 -15.87 17.07 -5.59
N VAL A 136 -15.66 15.85 -6.07
CA VAL A 136 -14.45 15.41 -6.79
C VAL A 136 -14.50 15.83 -8.26
N GLN A 137 -15.69 15.84 -8.85
CA GLN A 137 -15.91 16.34 -10.22
C GLN A 137 -15.57 17.84 -10.33
N ASN A 138 -15.91 18.64 -9.31
CA ASN A 138 -15.54 20.05 -9.24
C ASN A 138 -14.02 20.26 -9.13
N LEU A 139 -13.34 19.42 -8.34
CA LEU A 139 -11.88 19.46 -8.17
C LEU A 139 -11.13 19.09 -9.46
N ALA A 140 -11.66 18.15 -10.25
CA ALA A 140 -11.10 17.75 -11.54
C ALA A 140 -11.32 18.80 -12.64
N GLN A 141 -12.43 19.54 -12.60
CA GLN A 141 -12.75 20.60 -13.57
C GLN A 141 -11.99 21.92 -13.32
N HIS A 142 -11.60 22.19 -12.07
CA HIS A 142 -11.03 23.48 -11.67
C HIS A 142 -9.51 23.45 -11.44
N GLY A 143 -8.80 22.40 -11.88
CA GLY A 143 -7.34 22.36 -12.03
C GLY A 143 -6.53 23.04 -10.92
N TYR A 144 -6.04 22.26 -9.97
CA TYR A 144 -5.05 22.71 -8.98
C TYR A 144 -3.96 21.67 -8.77
#